data_AF-A0A2T2VK99-F1
#
_entry.id   AF-A0A2T2VK99-F1
#
_cell.length_a   1.000
_cell.length_b   1.000
_cell.length_c   1.000
_cell.angle_alpha   90.00
_cell.angle_beta   90.00
_cell.angle_gamma   90.00
#
_symmetry.space_group_name_H-M   'P 1'
#
loop_
_entity.id
_entity.type
_entity.pdbx_description
1 polymer ?
#
loop_
_entity_poly.entity_id
_entity_poly.type
_entity_poly.pdbx_seq_one_letter_code
_entity_poly.pdbx_strand_id
1 'polypeptide(L)'
;LIFTTEKQIKDYGDKLPEDKKKNIEDALSKLKEAYQNEDLQSIDQHTETLNNAWQEASSEMYQAQQDAQGEQSGAEQGQEEASEQQQSQDTNEDVEDADYEEVNNNNSDKDKDNEKNQ
;
A
#
# COMPACT_ATOMS: atom_id res chain seq x y z
N LEU A 1 -20.51 -10.24 0.20
CA LEU A 1 -19.25 -9.70 -0.36
C LEU A 1 -19.43 -9.23 -1.80
N ILE A 2 -19.82 -10.13 -2.72
CA ILE A 2 -20.07 -9.82 -4.15
C ILE A 2 -20.81 -8.50 -4.38
N PHE A 3 -22.02 -8.35 -3.83
CA PHE A 3 -22.84 -7.14 -4.02
C PHE A 3 -22.18 -5.87 -3.46
N THR A 4 -21.53 -5.98 -2.29
CA THR A 4 -20.83 -4.85 -1.67
C THR A 4 -19.68 -4.38 -2.56
N THR A 5 -18.92 -5.32 -3.13
CA THR A 5 -17.83 -5.03 -4.06
C THR A 5 -18.34 -4.41 -5.35
N GLU A 6 -19.42 -4.92 -5.94
CA GLU A 6 -20.03 -4.29 -7.14
C GLU A 6 -20.39 -2.83 -6.89
N LYS A 7 -20.96 -2.55 -5.73
CA LYS A 7 -21.28 -1.18 -5.33
C LYS A 7 -20.01 -0.34 -5.19
N GLN A 8 -18.97 -0.85 -4.54
CA GLN A 8 -17.70 -0.14 -4.38
C GLN A 8 -17.03 0.16 -5.73
N ILE A 9 -17.00 -0.79 -6.68
CA ILE A 9 -16.46 -0.54 -8.02
C ILE A 9 -17.30 0.51 -8.74
N LYS A 10 -18.63 0.50 -8.58
CA LYS A 10 -19.48 1.53 -9.17
C LYS A 10 -19.24 2.93 -8.57
N ASP A 11 -19.03 3.00 -7.26
CA ASP A 11 -18.90 4.26 -6.53
C ASP A 11 -17.48 4.85 -6.62
N TYR A 12 -16.45 3.99 -6.69
CA TYR A 12 -15.03 4.37 -6.61
C TYR A 12 -14.21 3.94 -7.83
N GLY A 13 -14.75 3.18 -8.77
CA GLY A 13 -13.99 2.59 -9.88
C GLY A 13 -13.37 3.61 -10.83
N ASP A 14 -13.86 4.84 -10.87
CA ASP A 14 -13.25 5.93 -11.65
C ASP A 14 -11.99 6.51 -10.97
N LYS A 15 -11.80 6.26 -9.68
CA LYS A 15 -10.62 6.67 -8.89
C LYS A 15 -9.57 5.57 -8.79
N LEU A 16 -9.91 4.35 -9.23
CA LEU A 16 -9.01 3.22 -9.22
C LEU A 16 -8.16 3.23 -10.49
N PRO A 17 -6.87 2.89 -10.40
CA PRO A 17 -6.06 2.56 -11.57
C PRO A 17 -6.72 1.44 -12.38
N GLU A 18 -6.67 1.52 -13.72
CA GLU A 18 -7.37 0.59 -14.62
C GLU A 18 -6.96 -0.87 -14.36
N ASP A 19 -5.65 -1.12 -14.17
CA ASP A 19 -5.11 -2.45 -13.87
C ASP A 19 -5.65 -3.01 -12.55
N LYS A 20 -5.74 -2.18 -11.50
CA LYS A 20 -6.24 -2.59 -10.19
C LYS A 20 -7.75 -2.84 -10.22
N LYS A 21 -8.50 -1.97 -10.90
CA LYS A 21 -9.94 -2.17 -11.13
C LYS A 21 -10.21 -3.49 -11.84
N LYS A 22 -9.45 -3.79 -12.91
CA LYS A 22 -9.58 -5.03 -13.65
C LYS A 22 -9.30 -6.26 -12.78
N ASN A 23 -8.27 -6.22 -11.93
CA ASN A 23 -7.97 -7.31 -11.00
C ASN A 23 -9.12 -7.58 -10.01
N ILE A 24 -9.77 -6.52 -9.50
CA ILE A 24 -10.93 -6.64 -8.61
C ILE A 24 -12.13 -7.22 -9.37
N GLU A 25 -12.40 -6.76 -10.59
CA GLU A 25 -13.50 -7.27 -11.43
C GLU A 25 -13.31 -8.76 -11.78
N ASP A 26 -12.08 -9.17 -12.11
CA ASP A 26 -11.74 -10.56 -12.40
C ASP A 26 -11.92 -11.47 -11.16
N ALA A 27 -11.46 -11.02 -9.98
CA ALA A 27 -11.65 -11.74 -8.71
C ALA A 27 -13.14 -11.84 -8.32
N LEU A 28 -13.90 -10.77 -8.53
CA LEU A 28 -15.34 -10.74 -8.30
C LEU A 28 -16.09 -11.72 -9.22
N SER A 29 -15.69 -11.82 -10.50
CA SER A 29 -16.29 -12.78 -11.44
C SER A 29 -16.05 -14.21 -10.99
N LYS A 30 -14.82 -14.56 -10.62
CA LYS A 30 -14.48 -15.89 -10.10
C LYS A 30 -15.24 -16.23 -8.81
N LEU A 31 -15.38 -15.26 -7.90
CA LEU A 31 -16.17 -15.44 -6.68
C LEU A 31 -17.66 -15.70 -6.99
N LYS A 32 -18.22 -15.01 -8.00
CA LYS A 32 -19.60 -15.26 -8.47
C LYS A 32 -19.76 -16.66 -9.05
N GLU A 33 -18.82 -17.09 -9.90
CA GLU A 33 -18.84 -18.43 -10.49
C GLU A 33 -18.75 -19.51 -9.41
N ALA A 34 -17.82 -19.38 -8.46
CA ALA A 34 -17.71 -20.31 -7.33
C ALA A 34 -18.98 -20.35 -6.48
N TYR A 35 -19.61 -19.19 -6.24
CA TYR A 35 -20.90 -19.11 -5.55
C TYR A 35 -22.02 -19.82 -6.32
N GLN A 36 -22.09 -19.64 -7.64
CA GLN A 36 -23.09 -20.31 -8.49
C GLN A 36 -22.90 -21.83 -8.54
N ASN A 37 -21.65 -22.29 -8.48
CA ASN A 37 -21.30 -23.70 -8.47
C ASN A 37 -21.33 -24.35 -7.08
N GLU A 38 -21.68 -23.58 -6.04
CA GLU A 38 -21.67 -24.02 -4.63
C GLU A 38 -20.30 -24.59 -4.17
N ASP A 39 -19.21 -24.11 -4.78
CA ASP A 39 -17.85 -24.54 -4.46
C ASP A 39 -17.31 -23.75 -3.27
N LEU A 40 -17.56 -24.26 -2.08
CA LEU A 40 -17.17 -23.62 -0.81
C LEU A 40 -15.66 -23.36 -0.71
N GLN A 41 -14.82 -24.25 -1.24
CA GLN A 41 -13.37 -24.06 -1.20
C GLN A 41 -12.94 -22.88 -2.09
N SER A 42 -13.49 -22.80 -3.29
CA SER A 42 -13.20 -21.71 -4.22
C SER A 42 -13.80 -20.38 -3.75
N ILE A 43 -14.95 -20.40 -3.05
CA ILE A 43 -15.55 -19.19 -2.46
C ILE A 43 -14.61 -18.54 -1.44
N ASP A 44 -14.02 -19.33 -0.55
CA ASP A 44 -13.09 -18.81 0.46
C ASP A 44 -11.83 -18.24 -0.21
N GLN A 45 -11.23 -19.00 -1.14
CA GLN A 45 -10.05 -18.56 -1.89
C GLN A 45 -10.29 -17.28 -2.69
N HIS A 46 -11.42 -17.18 -3.39
CA HIS A 46 -11.76 -15.99 -4.18
C HIS A 46 -12.18 -14.81 -3.31
N THR A 47 -12.72 -15.07 -2.11
CA THR A 47 -12.96 -14.03 -1.10
C THR A 47 -11.65 -13.40 -0.64
N GLU A 48 -10.65 -14.20 -0.29
CA GLU A 48 -9.31 -13.69 0.08
C GLU A 48 -8.65 -12.95 -1.08
N THR A 49 -8.70 -13.53 -2.28
CA THR A 49 -8.16 -12.90 -3.50
C THR A 49 -8.79 -11.53 -3.72
N LEU A 50 -10.11 -11.42 -3.56
CA LEU A 50 -10.83 -10.17 -3.73
C LEU A 50 -10.44 -9.12 -2.68
N ASN A 51 -10.28 -9.54 -1.42
CA ASN A 51 -9.84 -8.65 -0.34
C ASN A 51 -8.41 -8.14 -0.58
N ASN A 52 -7.50 -8.99 -1.09
CA ASN A 52 -6.13 -8.58 -1.40
C ASN A 52 -6.10 -7.59 -2.58
N ALA A 53 -6.88 -7.85 -3.64
CA ALA A 53 -7.01 -6.92 -4.76
C ALA A 53 -7.51 -5.52 -4.31
N TRP A 54 -8.44 -5.47 -3.35
CA TRP A 54 -8.90 -4.21 -2.76
C TRP A 54 -7.84 -3.50 -1.92
N GLN A 55 -7.04 -4.24 -1.16
CA GLN A 55 -5.94 -3.67 -0.37
C GLN A 55 -4.88 -3.05 -1.27
N GLU A 56 -4.47 -3.77 -2.32
CA GLU A 56 -3.54 -3.25 -3.33
C GLU A 56 -4.11 -2.00 -4.02
N ALA A 57 -5.36 -2.05 -4.46
CA ALA A 57 -6.01 -0.93 -5.14
C ALA A 57 -6.10 0.31 -4.23
N SER A 58 -6.35 0.10 -2.93
CA SER A 58 -6.38 1.18 -1.95
C SER A 58 -4.99 1.76 -1.74
N SER A 59 -3.97 0.91 -1.54
CA SER A 59 -2.58 1.34 -1.38
C SER A 59 -2.10 2.17 -2.58
N GLU A 60 -2.37 1.71 -3.80
CA GLU A 60 -1.98 2.42 -5.02
C GLU A 60 -2.70 3.76 -5.15
N MET A 61 -3.99 3.83 -4.76
CA MET A 61 -4.74 5.09 -4.74
C MET A 61 -4.13 6.09 -3.76
N TYR A 62 -3.69 5.65 -2.58
CA TYR A 62 -2.99 6.51 -1.61
C TYR A 62 -1.63 6.97 -2.14
N GLN A 63 -0.85 6.07 -2.75
CA GLN A 63 0.44 6.40 -3.35
C GLN A 63 0.27 7.42 -4.49
N ALA A 64 -0.64 7.16 -5.44
CA ALA A 64 -0.94 8.07 -6.54
C ALA A 64 -1.43 9.45 -6.06
N GLN A 65 -2.16 9.50 -4.93
CA GLN A 65 -2.59 10.76 -4.32
C GLN A 65 -1.43 11.52 -3.65
N GLN A 66 -0.47 10.79 -3.07
CA GLN A 66 0.72 11.38 -2.45
C GLN A 66 1.69 11.92 -3.51
N ASP A 67 1.89 11.19 -4.61
CA ASP A 67 2.70 11.63 -5.75
C ASP A 67 2.08 12.88 -6.42
N ALA A 68 0.76 12.87 -6.63
CA ALA A 68 0.02 14.01 -7.17
C ALA A 68 0.07 15.26 -6.26
N GLN A 69 0.29 15.12 -4.94
CA GLN A 69 0.53 16.25 -4.04
C GLN A 69 2.00 16.67 -3.97
N GLY A 70 2.95 15.78 -4.27
CA GLY A 70 4.38 16.08 -4.39
C GLY A 70 4.72 16.93 -5.63
N GLU A 71 3.96 16.79 -6.71
CA GLU A 71 4.19 17.51 -7.97
C GLU A 71 3.80 19.00 -7.95
N GLN A 72 3.13 19.49 -6.90
CA GLN A 72 2.88 20.93 -6.72
C GLN A 72 3.93 21.64 -5.84
N SER A 73 4.96 20.93 -5.37
CA SER A 73 6.10 21.51 -4.62
C SER A 73 7.47 21.12 -5.17
N GLY A 74 7.53 20.58 -6.39
CA GLY A 74 8.77 20.13 -7.05
C GLY A 74 9.33 21.05 -8.14
N ALA A 75 8.68 22.17 -8.46
CA ALA A 75 9.13 23.07 -9.52
C ALA A 75 10.12 24.15 -9.04
N GLU A 76 10.98 23.88 -8.05
CA GLU A 76 11.98 24.86 -7.59
C GLU A 76 13.12 24.29 -6.74
N GLN A 77 13.67 23.10 -7.07
CA GLN A 77 15.04 22.78 -6.63
C GLN A 77 15.61 21.55 -7.35
N GLY A 78 16.77 21.71 -8.00
CA GLY A 78 17.64 20.60 -8.36
C GLY A 78 18.09 20.54 -9.82
N GLN A 79 18.63 21.64 -10.34
CA GLN A 79 19.59 21.58 -11.45
C GLN A 79 20.95 21.97 -10.86
N GLU A 80 22.01 21.23 -11.25
CA GLU A 80 23.39 21.17 -10.70
C GLU A 80 23.54 20.05 -9.64
N GLU A 81 24.39 19.03 -9.75
CA GLU A 81 25.60 18.82 -10.54
C GLU A 81 25.73 17.37 -11.04
N ALA A 82 26.27 17.22 -12.24
CA ALA A 82 26.85 15.99 -12.74
C ALA A 82 28.26 15.82 -12.15
N SER A 83 28.68 14.57 -11.91
CA SER A 83 29.91 13.91 -12.40
C SER A 83 30.55 12.94 -11.38
N GLU A 84 30.72 11.70 -11.86
CA GLU A 84 31.91 10.83 -11.68
C GLU A 84 32.25 10.34 -10.25
N GLN A 85 32.67 9.11 -9.95
CA GLN A 85 33.08 7.93 -10.71
C GLN A 85 33.25 6.76 -9.71
N GLN A 86 32.88 5.54 -10.15
CA GLN A 86 33.71 4.33 -10.02
C GLN A 86 33.82 3.54 -8.69
N GLN A 87 33.11 2.39 -8.68
CA GLN A 87 33.59 1.00 -8.43
C GLN A 87 34.03 0.56 -7.03
N SER A 88 33.34 -0.46 -6.48
CA SER A 88 33.82 -1.74 -5.90
C SER A 88 32.66 -2.40 -5.12
N GLN A 89 31.97 -3.39 -5.70
CA GLN A 89 32.13 -4.83 -5.43
C GLN A 89 31.70 -5.31 -4.03
N ASP A 90 30.72 -6.22 -4.07
CA ASP A 90 30.41 -7.33 -3.15
C ASP A 90 29.40 -7.16 -2.00
N THR A 91 28.52 -8.17 -1.98
CA THR A 91 27.73 -8.72 -0.88
C THR A 91 26.47 -8.02 -0.35
N ASN A 92 25.37 -8.77 -0.50
CA ASN A 92 24.22 -8.94 0.40
C ASN A 92 23.24 -7.77 0.58
N GLU A 93 22.01 -8.06 0.14
CA GLU A 93 20.82 -8.03 1.00
C GLU A 93 20.60 -6.71 1.75
N ASP A 94 19.93 -5.80 1.06
CA ASP A 94 19.25 -4.67 1.69
C ASP A 94 17.80 -4.69 1.20
N VAL A 95 17.02 -5.56 1.83
CA VAL A 95 15.58 -5.40 1.92
C VAL A 95 15.42 -4.20 2.83
N GLU A 96 15.28 -3.01 2.25
CA GLU A 96 15.00 -1.81 3.03
C GLU A 96 13.71 -2.05 3.82
N ASP A 97 13.92 -2.17 5.14
CA ASP A 97 12.95 -2.27 6.19
C ASP A 97 11.85 -1.23 5.96
N ALA A 98 10.67 -1.70 5.57
CA ALA A 98 9.44 -0.98 5.83
C ALA A 98 9.22 -1.03 7.34
N ASP A 99 9.90 -0.14 8.07
CA ASP A 99 9.73 0.11 9.51
C ASP A 99 8.30 0.61 9.77
N TYR A 100 7.39 -0.35 9.82
CA TYR A 100 6.10 -0.25 10.46
C TYR A 100 6.30 -0.59 11.94
N GLU A 101 6.90 0.30 12.72
CA GLU A 101 6.98 0.14 14.18
C GLU A 101 5.92 0.96 14.91
N GLU A 102 4.91 0.20 15.35
CA GLU A 102 4.22 0.26 16.63
C GLU A 102 3.70 1.61 17.16
N VAL A 103 2.39 1.77 16.99
CA VAL A 103 1.54 2.55 17.87
C VAL A 103 1.51 1.90 19.26
N ASN A 104 2.40 2.31 20.18
CA ASN A 104 2.25 2.04 21.60
C ASN A 104 1.94 3.33 22.38
N ASN A 105 0.64 3.59 22.47
CA ASN A 105 0.03 4.48 23.44
C ASN A 105 0.07 3.82 24.83
N ASN A 106 1.02 4.18 25.70
CA ASN A 106 0.77 4.28 27.14
C ASN A 106 1.98 4.75 27.98
N ASN A 107 1.64 5.61 28.94
CA ASN A 107 2.23 5.79 30.26
C ASN A 107 3.42 6.76 30.42
N SER A 108 3.10 7.89 31.07
CA SER A 108 3.76 8.41 32.28
C SER A 108 5.20 7.94 32.53
N ASP A 109 6.18 8.84 32.46
CA ASP A 109 6.57 9.64 33.62
C ASP A 109 7.59 10.70 33.25
N LYS A 110 7.28 11.94 33.64
CA LYS A 110 8.25 13.02 33.72
C LYS A 110 9.02 12.80 35.01
N ASP A 111 10.16 12.15 34.96
CA ASP A 111 11.14 12.28 36.04
C ASP A 111 12.47 12.83 35.51
N LYS A 112 12.73 14.04 36.00
CA LYS A 112 13.95 14.80 35.85
C LYS A 112 14.98 14.21 36.80
N ASP A 113 15.97 13.49 36.30
CA ASP A 113 17.23 13.34 37.02
C ASP A 113 18.37 13.84 36.14
N ASN A 114 18.48 15.17 36.13
CA ASN A 114 19.62 15.90 35.61
C ASN A 114 20.79 15.72 36.57
N GLU A 115 21.67 14.81 36.18
CA GLU A 115 23.09 14.75 36.47
C GLU A 115 23.70 16.14 36.78
N LYS A 116 24.00 16.39 38.05
CA LYS A 116 25.04 17.36 38.46
C LYS A 116 26.11 16.59 39.23
N ASN A 117 26.91 15.87 38.46
CA ASN A 117 28.26 15.51 38.86
C ASN A 117 29.20 16.64 38.41
N GLN A 118 29.40 17.63 39.31
CA GLN A 118 30.61 18.44 39.47
C GLN A 118 30.44 19.42 40.64
#